data_AF-A0A836TWK2-F1
#
_entry.id   AF-A0A836TWK2-F1
#
_cell.length_a   1.000
_cell.length_b   1.000
_cell.length_c   1.000
_cell.angle_alpha   90.00
_cell.angle_beta   90.00
_cell.angle_gamma   90.00
#
_symmetry.space_group_name_H-M   'P 1'
#
loop_
_entity.id
_entity.type
_entity.pdbx_description
1 polymer ?
#
loop_
_entity_poly.entity_id
_entity_poly.type
_entity_poly.pdbx_seq_one_letter_code
_entity_poly.pdbx_strand_id
1 'polypeptide(L)'
;MDKAEKHGQGAVSVTNTGHLAGAGYHAAMAAEQDMIGMAMTGSGGVQAVPTFGAEPRFGTNPIAYAFPARKMPPFLFDVATTQVAGNKIRLARRVG
;
A
#
# COMPACT_ATOMS: atom_id res chain seq x y z
N MET A 1 1.59 16.57 1.55
CA MET A 1 1.07 16.78 2.91
C MET A 1 0.47 18.16 3.07
N ASP A 2 0.99 19.15 2.35
CA ASP A 2 0.62 20.57 2.38
C ASP A 2 -0.91 20.83 2.37
N LYS A 3 -1.67 20.07 1.57
CA LYS A 3 -3.13 20.18 1.54
C LYS A 3 -3.77 19.81 2.89
N ALA A 4 -3.30 18.74 3.52
CA ALA A 4 -3.80 18.29 4.82
C ALA A 4 -3.41 19.25 5.95
N GLU A 5 -2.19 19.78 5.94
CA GLU A 5 -1.75 20.80 6.90
C GLU A 5 -2.64 22.06 6.82
N LYS A 6 -2.92 22.54 5.61
CA LYS A 6 -3.69 23.77 5.40
C LYS A 6 -5.21 23.60 5.64
N HIS A 7 -5.76 22.41 5.39
CA HIS A 7 -7.20 22.20 5.31
C HIS A 7 -7.74 21.11 6.26
N GLY A 8 -6.89 20.52 7.10
CA GLY A 8 -7.22 19.40 8.00
C GLY A 8 -7.25 18.03 7.31
N GLN A 9 -7.40 17.96 5.99
CA GLN A 9 -7.34 16.73 5.20
C GLN A 9 -6.82 16.97 3.78
N GLY A 10 -6.21 15.96 3.17
CA GLY A 10 -5.69 16.04 1.81
C GLY A 10 -5.77 14.69 1.11
N ALA A 11 -6.25 14.71 -0.14
CA ALA A 11 -6.25 13.55 -1.03
C ALA A 11 -5.51 13.90 -2.32
N VAL A 12 -4.68 12.98 -2.80
CA VAL A 12 -3.91 13.13 -4.04
C VAL A 12 -3.97 11.81 -4.80
N SER A 13 -4.33 11.89 -6.08
CA SER A 13 -4.28 10.75 -7.00
C SER A 13 -3.12 10.95 -7.96
N VAL A 14 -2.34 9.89 -8.19
CA VAL A 14 -1.28 9.88 -9.19
C VAL A 14 -1.60 8.81 -10.21
N THR A 15 -1.53 9.15 -11.49
CA THR A 15 -1.85 8.27 -12.61
C THR A 15 -0.67 8.19 -13.57
N ASN A 16 -0.63 7.14 -14.39
CA ASN A 16 0.47 6.89 -15.33
C ASN A 16 1.86 6.87 -14.68
N THR A 17 1.97 6.17 -13.54
CA THR A 17 3.21 6.01 -12.78
C THR A 17 3.80 4.62 -12.94
N GLY A 18 5.08 4.49 -12.55
CA GLY A 18 5.74 3.20 -12.39
C GLY A 18 5.38 2.50 -11.09
N HIS A 19 6.18 1.50 -10.74
CA HIS A 19 6.01 0.71 -9.52
C HIS A 19 6.21 1.56 -8.24
N LEU A 20 5.19 1.63 -7.37
CA LEU A 20 5.19 2.43 -6.13
C LEU A 20 6.11 1.88 -5.01
N ALA A 21 6.78 0.75 -5.24
CA ALA A 21 7.49 0.01 -4.19
C ALA A 21 6.52 -0.39 -3.05
N GLY A 22 6.86 -0.11 -1.79
CA GLY A 22 5.99 -0.35 -0.64
C GLY A 22 5.03 0.81 -0.41
N ALA A 23 3.73 0.54 -0.35
CA ALA A 23 2.73 1.57 -0.05
C ALA A 23 2.95 2.19 1.33
N GLY A 24 3.49 1.42 2.29
CA GLY A 24 3.81 1.86 3.63
C GLY A 24 4.80 3.01 3.70
N TYR A 25 5.74 3.12 2.76
CA TYR A 25 6.66 4.26 2.69
C TYR A 25 5.88 5.57 2.55
N HIS A 26 4.90 5.60 1.63
CA HIS A 26 4.13 6.80 1.37
C HIS A 26 3.17 7.15 2.50
N ALA A 27 2.58 6.14 3.16
CA ALA A 27 1.75 6.35 4.34
C ALA A 27 2.58 6.88 5.52
N ALA A 28 3.79 6.33 5.74
CA ALA A 28 4.67 6.71 6.84
C ALA A 28 5.11 8.18 6.79
N MET A 29 5.32 8.75 5.59
CA MET A 29 5.63 10.19 5.43
C MET A 29 4.59 11.10 6.09
N ALA A 30 3.32 10.68 6.20
CA ALA A 30 2.30 11.46 6.89
C ALA A 30 2.46 11.38 8.41
N ALA A 31 2.75 10.19 8.93
CA ALA A 31 2.93 9.96 10.35
C ALA A 31 4.18 10.67 10.91
N GLU A 32 5.23 10.84 10.09
CA GLU A 32 6.39 11.69 10.40
C GLU A 32 6.04 13.16 10.62
N GLN A 33 4.90 13.61 10.08
CA GLN A 33 4.38 14.98 10.23
C GLN A 33 3.20 15.05 11.21
N ASP A 34 3.07 14.05 12.11
CA ASP A 34 1.97 13.93 13.08
C ASP A 34 0.56 13.88 12.41
N MET A 35 0.48 13.31 11.20
CA MET A 35 -0.77 13.10 10.46
C MET A 35 -1.06 11.60 10.26
N ILE A 36 -2.34 11.26 10.13
CA ILE A 36 -2.72 9.91 9.67
C ILE A 36 -2.46 9.81 8.17
N GLY A 37 -1.71 8.78 7.77
CA GLY A 37 -1.35 8.50 6.38
C GLY A 37 -2.08 7.31 5.81
N MET A 38 -2.46 7.39 4.54
CA MET A 38 -3.05 6.28 3.79
C MET A 38 -2.51 6.30 2.36
N ALA A 39 -2.11 5.13 1.87
CA ALA A 39 -1.62 4.96 0.51
C ALA A 39 -2.11 3.64 -0.08
N MET A 40 -2.49 3.66 -1.35
CA MET A 40 -2.88 2.48 -2.10
C MET A 40 -2.47 2.62 -3.56
N THR A 41 -2.34 1.51 -4.26
CA THR A 41 -2.10 1.53 -5.70
C THR A 41 -2.70 0.32 -6.39
N GLY A 42 -3.10 0.49 -7.65
CA GLY A 42 -3.39 -0.62 -8.53
C GLY A 42 -2.07 -1.23 -9.02
N SER A 43 -1.93 -2.56 -8.91
CA SER A 43 -0.79 -3.26 -9.49
C SER A 43 -1.14 -3.77 -10.88
N GLY A 44 -0.30 -3.46 -11.89
CA GLY A 44 -0.52 -3.90 -13.27
C GLY A 44 -0.33 -5.41 -13.49
N GLY A 45 0.24 -6.14 -12.53
CA GLY A 45 0.44 -7.59 -12.66
C GLY A 45 -0.84 -8.35 -12.33
N VAL A 46 -1.46 -8.99 -13.33
CA VAL A 46 -2.70 -9.76 -13.19
C VAL A 46 -2.40 -11.11 -12.50
N GLN A 47 -2.64 -11.18 -11.18
CA GLN A 47 -2.22 -12.31 -10.33
C GLN A 47 -3.35 -12.87 -9.44
N ALA A 48 -4.37 -12.07 -9.15
CA ALA A 48 -5.46 -12.42 -8.26
C ALA A 48 -6.73 -12.73 -9.03
N VAL A 49 -7.35 -13.86 -8.71
CA VAL A 49 -8.65 -14.29 -9.24
C VAL A 49 -9.75 -13.63 -8.42
N PRO A 50 -10.79 -13.03 -9.04
CA PRO A 50 -11.96 -12.54 -8.34
C PRO A 50 -12.66 -13.64 -7.54
N THR A 51 -13.38 -13.29 -6.47
CA THR A 51 -14.24 -14.23 -5.77
C THR A 51 -15.21 -14.90 -6.76
N PHE A 52 -15.28 -16.23 -6.73
CA PHE A 52 -16.06 -17.06 -7.67
C PHE A 52 -15.61 -17.01 -9.14
N GLY A 53 -14.44 -16.43 -9.42
CA GLY A 53 -13.79 -16.49 -10.74
C GLY A 53 -12.87 -17.68 -10.89
N ALA A 54 -12.38 -17.89 -12.11
CA ALA A 54 -11.35 -18.88 -12.45
C ALA A 54 -10.14 -18.27 -13.17
N GLU A 55 -10.24 -17.01 -13.61
CA GLU A 55 -9.20 -16.30 -14.34
C GLU A 55 -8.65 -15.13 -13.52
N PRO A 56 -7.33 -14.88 -13.54
CA PRO A 56 -6.76 -13.75 -12.83
C PRO A 56 -7.21 -12.45 -13.50
N ARG A 57 -7.63 -11.47 -12.69
CA ARG A 57 -8.12 -10.16 -13.17
C ARG A 57 -7.55 -8.96 -12.39
N PHE A 58 -7.09 -9.16 -11.16
CA PHE A 58 -6.56 -8.09 -10.32
C PHE A 58 -5.07 -8.30 -10.01
N GLY A 59 -4.39 -7.21 -9.67
CA GLY A 59 -3.09 -7.28 -9.02
C GLY A 59 -3.19 -7.48 -7.52
N THR A 60 -2.04 -7.45 -6.85
CA THR A 60 -1.98 -7.56 -5.38
C THR A 60 -2.44 -6.30 -4.65
N ASN A 61 -2.74 -5.24 -5.40
CA ASN A 61 -3.37 -3.97 -5.03
C ASN A 61 -3.18 -3.62 -3.54
N PRO A 62 -1.96 -3.24 -3.13
CA PRO A 62 -1.66 -3.06 -1.72
C PRO A 62 -2.37 -1.83 -1.14
N ILE A 63 -2.63 -1.89 0.16
CA ILE A 63 -3.15 -0.79 0.95
C ILE A 63 -2.30 -0.65 2.21
N ALA A 64 -1.96 0.59 2.55
CA ALA A 64 -1.20 0.92 3.73
C ALA A 64 -1.82 2.07 4.52
N TYR A 65 -1.67 2.00 5.83
CA TYR A 65 -2.05 3.02 6.79
C TYR A 65 -0.92 3.28 7.78
N ALA A 66 -0.70 4.54 8.13
CA ALA A 66 0.23 4.93 9.17
C ALA A 66 -0.46 5.88 10.16
N PHE A 67 -0.22 5.69 11.45
CA PHE A 67 -0.83 6.48 12.51
C PHE A 67 0.25 6.95 13.50
N PRO A 68 0.30 8.25 13.85
CA PRO A 68 1.20 8.74 14.88
C PRO A 68 0.81 8.16 16.25
N ALA A 69 1.80 7.84 17.07
CA ALA A 69 1.59 7.16 18.36
C ALA A 69 2.15 7.95 19.55
N ARG A 70 2.22 9.28 19.42
CA ARG A 70 2.77 10.22 20.42
C ARG A 70 4.19 9.84 20.85
N LYS A 71 4.31 9.15 21.99
CA LYS A 71 5.59 8.74 22.59
C LYS A 71 6.11 7.41 22.05
N MET A 72 5.26 6.62 21.40
CA MET A 72 5.62 5.35 20.79
C MET A 72 5.99 5.54 19.32
N PRO A 73 6.74 4.60 18.71
CA PRO A 73 6.93 4.59 17.27
C PRO A 73 5.58 4.58 16.54
N PRO A 74 5.46 5.27 15.39
CA PRO A 74 4.23 5.24 14.59
C PRO A 74 3.78 3.81 14.26
N PHE A 75 2.47 3.57 14.32
CA PHE A 75 1.91 2.32 13.85
C PHE A 75 1.85 2.34 12.32
N LEU A 76 2.38 1.29 11.69
CA LEU A 76 2.36 1.12 10.24
C LEU A 76 1.73 -0.24 9.89
N PHE A 77 0.64 -0.19 9.14
CA PHE A 77 0.03 -1.34 8.51
C PHE A 77 0.27 -1.25 7.00
N ASP A 78 0.96 -2.23 6.41
CA ASP A 78 1.23 -2.29 4.97
C ASP A 78 1.03 -3.73 4.48
N VAL A 79 0.04 -3.92 3.61
CA VAL A 79 -0.41 -5.27 3.22
C VAL A 79 -0.75 -5.34 1.72
N ALA A 80 -0.46 -6.49 1.13
CA ALA A 80 -1.06 -6.88 -0.13
C ALA A 80 -2.52 -7.32 0.11
N THR A 81 -3.43 -7.04 -0.82
CA THR A 81 -4.83 -7.50 -0.72
C THR A 81 -5.02 -8.95 -1.20
N THR A 82 -3.92 -9.62 -1.53
CA THR A 82 -3.87 -11.07 -1.79
C THR A 82 -3.41 -11.81 -0.55
N GLN A 83 -3.78 -13.08 -0.42
CA GLN A 83 -3.40 -13.91 0.74
C GLN A 83 -1.89 -13.97 0.95
N VAL A 84 -1.11 -13.97 -0.13
CA VAL A 84 0.35 -14.01 -0.09
C VAL A 84 0.90 -13.03 -1.11
N ALA A 85 1.89 -12.23 -0.70
CA ALA A 85 2.57 -11.32 -1.62
C ALA A 85 3.29 -12.10 -2.74
N GLY A 86 3.20 -11.60 -3.98
CA GLY A 86 3.76 -12.31 -5.14
C GLY A 86 5.28 -12.53 -5.08
N ASN A 87 6.02 -11.68 -4.34
CA ASN A 87 7.45 -11.89 -4.09
C ASN A 87 7.72 -13.11 -3.21
N LYS A 88 6.84 -13.44 -2.25
CA LYS A 88 6.99 -14.64 -1.40
C LYS A 88 6.83 -15.92 -2.23
N ILE A 89 5.89 -15.95 -3.17
CA ILE A 89 5.75 -17.08 -4.11
C ILE A 89 6.98 -17.22 -4.99
N ARG A 90 7.50 -16.11 -5.50
CA ARG A 90 8.71 -16.10 -6.33
C ARG A 90 9.95 -16.55 -5.56
N LEU A 91 10.04 -16.16 -4.29
CA LEU A 91 11.10 -16.59 -3.38
C LEU A 91 11.01 -18.09 -3.12
N ALA A 92 9.83 -18.61 -2.76
CA ALA A 92 9.60 -20.05 -2.55
C ALA A 92 10.05 -20.88 -3.77
N ARG A 93 9.62 -20.49 -4.98
CA ARG A 93 10.06 -21.16 -6.23
C ARG A 93 11.59 -21.15 -6.44
N ARG A 94 12.29 -20.16 -5.91
CA ARG A 94 13.75 -20.05 -6.03
C ARG A 94 14.47 -20.94 -5.02
N VAL A 95 13.94 -21.08 -3.81
CA VAL A 95 14.61 -21.78 -2.71
C VAL A 95 14.22 -23.26 -2.58
N GLY A 96 13.13 -23.67 -3.24
CA GLY A 96 12.56 -25.03 -3.12
C GLY A 96 11.58 -25.15 -1.96
#